data_AF-A0A836USK5-F1
#
_entry.id   AF-A0A836USK5-F1
#
_cell.length_a   1.000
_cell.length_b   1.000
_cell.length_c   1.000
_cell.angle_alpha   90.00
_cell.angle_beta   90.00
_cell.angle_gamma   90.00
#
_symmetry.space_group_name_H-M   'P 1'
#
loop_
_entity.id
_entity.type
_entity.pdbx_description
1 polymer ?
#
loop_
_entity_poly.entity_id
_entity_poly.type
_entity_poly.pdbx_seq_one_letter_code
_entity_poly.pdbx_strand_id
1 'polypeptide(L)'
;MPDLGDEGWAEPGLALLSNGEGNAPLYFARSADGGRTWSDPVRSRLHGQYPGLLAMSNGMLVATYGRPDNRIAVCLDGYGEG
;
A
#
# COMPACT_ATOMS: atom_id res chain seq x y z
N MET A 1 17.11 -20.02 9.12
CA MET A 1 17.19 -18.60 8.76
C MET A 1 17.64 -18.55 7.31
N PRO A 2 16.79 -18.19 6.35
CA PRO A 2 17.23 -18.05 4.97
C PRO A 2 17.80 -16.65 4.72
N ASP A 3 18.78 -16.65 3.83
CA ASP A 3 19.56 -15.56 3.27
C ASP A 3 18.70 -14.34 2.88
N LEU A 4 18.99 -13.19 3.50
CA LEU A 4 18.44 -11.88 3.16
C LEU A 4 19.14 -11.38 1.90
N GLY A 5 18.69 -11.85 0.74
CA GLY A 5 19.12 -11.37 -0.57
C GLY A 5 18.81 -9.89 -0.76
N ASP A 6 19.78 -9.19 -1.33
CA ASP A 6 19.85 -7.73 -1.54
C ASP A 6 18.52 -7.08 -1.96
N GLU A 7 18.06 -6.16 -1.11
CA GLU A 7 17.14 -5.03 -1.40
C GLU A 7 16.18 -5.19 -2.61
N GLY A 8 15.23 -6.11 -2.48
CA GLY A 8 14.00 -6.12 -3.28
C GLY A 8 12.91 -5.25 -2.66
N TRP A 9 13.21 -4.03 -2.21
CA TRP A 9 12.19 -3.13 -1.69
C TRP A 9 11.38 -2.60 -2.87
N ALA A 10 10.18 -3.13 -3.06
CA ALA A 10 9.15 -2.41 -3.81
C ALA A 10 8.89 -1.11 -3.06
N GLU A 11 9.54 -0.02 -3.50
CA GLU A 11 9.28 1.29 -2.92
C GLU A 11 7.78 1.57 -3.09
N PRO A 12 7.03 1.76 -1.98
CA PRO A 12 5.60 1.95 -2.07
C PRO A 12 5.31 3.25 -2.84
N GLY A 13 4.91 3.10 -4.10
CA GLY A 13 4.52 4.20 -4.96
C GLY A 13 3.08 4.61 -4.70
N LEU A 14 2.85 5.91 -4.50
CA LEU A 14 1.51 6.49 -4.41
C LEU A 14 1.20 7.25 -5.69
N ALA A 15 0.08 6.94 -6.33
CA ALA A 15 -0.47 7.73 -7.43
C ALA A 15 -1.76 8.40 -7.00
N LEU A 16 -1.88 9.70 -7.26
CA LEU A 16 -3.10 10.48 -7.00
C LEU A 16 -4.16 10.12 -8.05
N LEU A 17 -5.32 9.65 -7.60
CA LEU A 17 -6.51 9.49 -8.45
C LEU A 17 -7.36 10.76 -8.40
N SER A 18 -7.92 11.16 -9.54
CA SER A 18 -8.38 12.52 -9.83
C SER A 18 -9.75 12.92 -9.27
N ASN A 19 -10.34 12.20 -8.31
CA ASN A 19 -11.74 12.42 -7.92
C ASN A 19 -12.00 13.06 -6.54
N GLY A 20 -10.98 13.35 -5.72
CA GLY A 20 -11.05 14.36 -4.65
C GLY A 20 -12.22 14.29 -3.64
N GLU A 21 -12.90 13.15 -3.49
CA GLU A 21 -14.01 13.01 -2.54
C GLU A 21 -13.53 12.59 -1.16
N GLY A 22 -14.12 13.18 -0.12
CA GLY A 22 -13.66 13.12 1.26
C GLY A 22 -13.60 11.73 1.92
N ASN A 23 -14.12 10.69 1.25
CA ASN A 23 -14.17 9.31 1.71
C ASN A 23 -14.13 8.30 0.55
N ALA A 24 -13.38 8.61 -0.52
CA ALA A 24 -13.25 7.72 -1.67
C ALA A 24 -12.56 6.39 -1.28
N PRO A 25 -12.88 5.28 -1.97
CA PRO A 25 -12.14 4.04 -1.79
C PRO A 25 -10.67 4.24 -2.18
N LEU A 26 -9.78 3.68 -1.38
CA LEU A 26 -8.36 3.59 -1.72
C LEU A 26 -8.13 2.39 -2.65
N TYR A 27 -7.18 2.53 -3.56
CA TYR A 27 -6.76 1.49 -4.49
C TYR A 27 -5.29 1.19 -4.27
N PHE A 28 -4.88 -0.04 -4.57
CA PHE A 28 -3.48 -0.44 -4.53
C PHE A 28 -3.12 -1.19 -5.82
N ALA A 29 -1.85 -1.10 -6.20
CA ALA A 29 -1.25 -1.90 -7.26
C ALA A 29 0.07 -2.46 -6.73
N ARG A 30 0.51 -3.59 -7.29
CA ARG A 30 1.73 -4.25 -6.87
C ARG A 30 2.72 -4.35 -8.02
N SER A 31 3.98 -4.16 -7.70
CA SER A 31 5.09 -4.54 -8.55
C SER A 31 5.79 -5.78 -7.99
N ALA A 32 6.23 -6.67 -8.88
CA ALA A 32 7.09 -7.80 -8.56
C ALA A 32 8.53 -7.60 -9.07
N ASP A 33 8.81 -6.47 -9.72
CA ASP A 33 10.06 -6.20 -10.43
C ASP A 33 10.69 -4.86 -10.02
N GLY A 34 10.52 -4.46 -8.76
CA GLY A 34 11.13 -3.24 -8.20
C GLY A 34 10.53 -1.94 -8.76
N GLY A 35 9.24 -1.96 -9.09
CA GLY A 35 8.49 -0.79 -9.58
C GLY A 35 8.58 -0.53 -11.08
N ARG A 36 9.20 -1.43 -11.86
CA ARG A 36 9.33 -1.27 -13.33
C ARG A 36 7.99 -1.52 -14.02
N THR A 37 7.24 -2.51 -13.57
CA THR A 37 5.86 -2.78 -13.98
C THR A 37 4.96 -2.93 -12.76
N TRP A 38 3.67 -2.64 -12.96
CA TRP A 38 2.64 -2.66 -11.93
C TRP A 38 1.43 -3.45 -12.42
N SER A 39 0.75 -4.13 -11.50
CA SER A 39 -0.57 -4.70 -11.76
C SER A 39 -1.60 -3.61 -12.06
N ASP A 40 -2.75 -4.00 -12.60
CA ASP A 40 -3.91 -3.12 -12.59
C ASP A 40 -4.27 -2.72 -11.14
N PRO A 41 -4.75 -1.47 -10.91
CA PRO A 41 -5.21 -1.06 -9.59
C PRO A 41 -6.40 -1.88 -9.09
N VAL A 42 -6.28 -2.40 -7.88
CA VAL A 42 -7.33 -3.17 -7.19
C VAL A 42 -7.93 -2.29 -6.08
N ARG A 43 -9.25 -2.33 -5.95
CA ARG A 43 -9.97 -1.62 -4.89
C ARG A 43 -9.65 -2.25 -3.54
N SER A 44 -9.16 -1.47 -2.59
CA SER A 44 -8.97 -1.92 -1.21
C SER A 44 -10.28 -1.87 -0.42
N ARG A 45 -10.25 -2.39 0.82
CA ARG A 45 -11.34 -2.22 1.79
C ARG A 45 -11.28 -0.89 2.54
N LEU A 46 -10.26 -0.06 2.29
CA LEU A 46 -10.00 1.19 3.00
C LEU A 46 -10.67 2.37 2.29
N HIS A 47 -11.15 3.32 3.08
CA HIS A 47 -11.70 4.59 2.61
C HIS A 47 -11.07 5.74 3.36
N GLY A 48 -10.72 6.79 2.64
CA GLY A 48 -10.10 7.98 3.21
C GLY A 48 -9.22 8.71 2.20
N GLN A 49 -8.37 9.59 2.72
CA GLN A 49 -7.49 10.42 1.93
C GLN A 49 -6.05 10.33 2.45
N TYR A 50 -5.09 10.77 1.65
CA TYR A 50 -3.67 10.81 1.98
C TYR A 50 -3.11 9.47 2.50
N PRO A 51 -3.26 8.37 1.73
CA PRO A 51 -2.66 7.10 2.11
C PRO A 51 -1.13 7.25 2.19
N GLY A 52 -0.52 6.71 3.24
CA GLY A 52 0.90 6.42 3.35
C GLY A 52 1.06 4.91 3.52
N LEU A 53 2.07 4.31 2.91
CA LEU A 53 2.32 2.87 2.97
C LEU A 53 3.76 2.60 3.36
N LEU A 54 3.96 1.69 4.31
CA LEU A 54 5.26 1.24 4.78
C LEU A 54 5.33 -0.28 4.65
N ALA A 55 6.32 -0.78 3.92
CA ALA A 55 6.69 -2.18 3.92
C ALA A 55 7.72 -2.44 5.03
N MET A 56 7.42 -3.40 5.91
CA MET A 56 8.29 -3.79 7.00
C MET A 56 9.19 -4.97 6.58
N SER A 57 10.39 -5.07 7.16
CA SER A 57 11.35 -6.15 6.86
C SER A 57 10.86 -7.55 7.18
N ASN A 58 9.82 -7.68 8.00
CA ASN A 58 9.17 -8.94 8.32
C ASN A 58 8.06 -9.34 7.32
N GLY A 59 7.91 -8.61 6.22
CA GLY A 59 6.91 -8.87 5.17
C GLY A 59 5.54 -8.24 5.41
N MET A 60 5.35 -7.51 6.51
CA MET A 60 4.09 -6.82 6.79
C MET A 60 3.97 -5.50 6.02
N LEU A 61 2.74 -5.08 5.77
CA LEU A 61 2.42 -3.74 5.26
C LEU A 61 1.65 -2.94 6.31
N VAL A 62 2.01 -1.67 6.48
CA VAL A 62 1.28 -0.71 7.32
C VAL A 62 0.80 0.44 6.46
N ALA A 63 -0.50 0.72 6.49
CA ALA A 63 -1.11 1.84 5.78
C ALA A 63 -1.67 2.88 6.76
N THR A 64 -1.31 4.15 6.58
CA THR A 64 -1.91 5.29 7.29
C THR A 64 -2.85 6.02 6.35
N TYR A 65 -4.06 6.39 6.77
CA TYR A 65 -5.03 7.05 5.89
C TYR A 65 -6.09 7.81 6.69
N GLY A 66 -6.70 8.82 6.07
CA GLY A 66 -7.94 9.43 6.54
C GLY A 66 -7.92 10.95 6.66
N ARG A 67 -9.14 11.51 6.57
CA ARG A 67 -9.52 12.87 7.01
C ARG A 67 -11.01 12.86 7.38
N PRO A 68 -11.43 13.54 8.47
CA PRO A 68 -10.57 14.22 9.46
C PRO A 68 -9.82 13.25 10.38
N ASP A 69 -10.27 12.01 10.54
CA ASP A 69 -9.62 11.01 11.40
C ASP A 69 -8.36 10.44 10.75
N ASN A 70 -7.34 10.14 11.56
CA ASN A 70 -6.18 9.35 11.14
C ASN A 70 -6.42 7.88 11.51
N ARG A 71 -6.27 6.98 10.53
CA ARG A 71 -6.51 5.53 10.66
C ARG A 71 -5.25 4.77 10.25
N ILE A 72 -5.06 3.61 10.88
CA ILE A 72 -3.97 2.69 10.58
C ILE A 72 -4.57 1.33 10.23
N ALA A 73 -4.14 0.77 9.10
CA ALA A 73 -4.41 -0.62 8.74
C ALA A 73 -3.08 -1.38 8.68
N VAL A 74 -3.12 -2.65 9.09
CA VAL A 74 -1.95 -3.53 9.09
C VAL A 74 -2.32 -4.80 8.34
N CYS A 75 -1.60 -5.08 7.28
CA CYS A 75 -1.71 -6.29 6.50
C CYS A 75 -0.56 -7.23 6.88
N LEU A 76 -0.94 -8.34 7.51
CA LEU A 76 0.00 -9.26 8.16
C LEU A 76 0.74 -10.17 7.17
N ASP A 77 0.17 -10.39 5.99
CA ASP A 77 0.69 -11.28 4.95
C ASP A 77 1.43 -10.55 3.82
N GLY A 78 1.34 -9.22 3.79
CA GLY A 78 1.98 -8.38 2.77
C GLY A 78 1.27 -8.32 1.42
N TYR A 79 0.05 -8.86 1.29
CA TYR A 79 -0.65 -8.92 0.00
C TYR A 79 -1.69 -7.81 -0.21
N GLY A 80 -2.01 -7.02 0.82
CA GLY A 80 -3.01 -5.94 0.73
C GLY A 80 -4.47 -6.41 0.82
N GLU A 81 -4.68 -7.68 1.19
CA GLU A 81 -6.00 -8.34 1.28
C GLU A 81 -6.58 -8.35 2.71
N GLY A 82 -5.86 -7.78 3.69
CA GLY A 82 -6.23 -7.76 5.12
C GLY A 82 -6.87 -6.45 5.58
#